data_AF-A0A8W8M1T8-F1
#
_entry.id   AF-A0A8W8M1T8-F1
#
_cell.length_a   1.000
_cell.length_b   1.000
_cell.length_c   1.000
_cell.angle_alpha   90.00
_cell.angle_beta   90.00
_cell.angle_gamma   90.00
#
_symmetry.space_group_name_H-M   'P 1'
#
loop_
_entity.id
_entity.type
_entity.pdbx_description
1 polymer ?
#
loop_
_entity_poly.entity_id
_entity_poly.type
_entity_poly.pdbx_seq_one_letter_code
_entity_poly.pdbx_strand_id
1 'polypeptide(L)'
;MRSFLFVSTIIYVVHVSVILSHDPLRNVAYSKTVVLSSRYHPSLYPGSKAVNGLMSDLVHTADEKSPWLRIDLGATYLIHEIEVFARSDCCEDQLHDLDVNVGDTIICVVTSQGTLT
;
A
#
# COMPACT_ATOMS: atom_id res chain seq x y z
N MET A 1 -16.09 -70.96 2.29
CA MET A 1 -14.87 -70.35 2.88
C MET A 1 -13.95 -69.88 1.77
N ARG A 2 -14.00 -68.60 1.40
CA ARG A 2 -12.90 -67.92 0.70
C ARG A 2 -12.88 -66.48 1.20
N SER A 3 -12.05 -66.30 2.22
CA SER A 3 -11.71 -65.02 2.82
C SER A 3 -10.86 -64.25 1.81
N PHE A 4 -11.36 -63.13 1.32
CA PHE A 4 -10.52 -62.13 0.66
C PHE A 4 -10.19 -61.07 1.71
N LEU A 5 -8.98 -61.17 2.24
CA LEU A 5 -8.36 -60.15 3.07
C LEU A 5 -8.26 -58.87 2.22
N PHE A 6 -9.04 -57.84 2.58
CA PHE A 6 -8.84 -56.49 2.06
C PHE A 6 -7.56 -55.93 2.69
N VAL A 7 -6.43 -56.19 2.03
CA VAL A 7 -5.13 -55.64 2.41
C VAL A 7 -5.15 -54.14 2.15
N SER A 8 -5.35 -53.38 3.23
CA SER A 8 -4.64 -52.15 3.56
C SER A 8 -4.15 -51.28 2.39
N THR A 9 -5.05 -50.80 1.55
CA THR A 9 -4.86 -49.54 0.84
C THR A 9 -5.92 -48.57 1.34
N ILE A 10 -5.82 -48.26 2.64
CA ILE A 10 -6.00 -46.86 3.01
C ILE A 10 -4.93 -46.14 2.22
N ILE A 11 -5.34 -45.66 1.05
CA ILE A 11 -4.72 -44.56 0.35
C ILE A 11 -4.81 -43.41 1.37
N TYR A 12 -3.87 -43.41 2.32
CA TYR A 12 -3.40 -42.25 3.04
C TYR A 12 -2.65 -41.41 2.00
N VAL A 13 -3.34 -41.03 0.93
CA VAL A 13 -3.14 -39.71 0.37
C VAL A 13 -3.67 -38.84 1.49
N VAL A 14 -2.81 -38.59 2.47
CA VAL A 14 -2.88 -37.36 3.22
C VAL A 14 -2.98 -36.34 2.11
N HIS A 15 -4.16 -35.73 1.98
CA HIS A 15 -4.31 -34.54 1.18
C HIS A 15 -3.46 -33.49 1.89
N VAL A 16 -2.14 -33.58 1.71
CA VAL A 16 -1.23 -32.48 1.93
C VAL A 16 -1.57 -31.55 0.78
N SER A 17 -2.70 -30.85 0.92
CA SER A 17 -2.80 -29.51 0.40
C SER A 17 -1.62 -28.79 1.06
N VAL A 18 -0.47 -28.81 0.39
CA VAL A 18 0.59 -27.86 0.67
C VAL A 18 -0.13 -26.54 0.51
N ILE A 19 -0.37 -25.84 1.62
CA ILE A 19 -1.01 -24.52 1.62
C ILE A 19 0.03 -23.57 1.02
N LEU A 20 0.30 -23.69 -0.28
CA LEU A 20 1.10 -22.77 -1.07
C LEU A 20 0.24 -21.60 -1.57
N SER A 21 -0.88 -21.33 -0.90
CA SER A 21 -1.61 -20.08 -1.10
C SER A 21 -1.18 -19.13 0.00
N HIS A 22 -0.01 -18.52 -0.16
CA HIS A 22 0.10 -17.15 0.36
C HIS A 22 -0.76 -16.32 -0.59
N ASP A 23 -1.89 -15.81 -0.10
CA ASP A 23 -2.73 -14.93 -0.90
C ASP A 23 -1.83 -13.81 -1.46
N PRO A 24 -1.88 -13.53 -2.79
CA PRO A 24 -1.06 -12.49 -3.35
C PRO A 24 -1.43 -11.18 -2.68
N LEU A 25 -0.43 -10.47 -2.16
CA LEU A 25 -0.63 -9.15 -1.58
C LEU A 25 -1.26 -8.25 -2.63
N ARG A 26 -2.37 -7.62 -2.27
CA ARG A 26 -3.09 -6.69 -3.13
C ARG A 26 -2.94 -5.28 -2.59
N ASN A 27 -2.58 -4.34 -3.46
CA ASN A 27 -2.61 -2.93 -3.10
C ASN A 27 -4.06 -2.47 -2.86
N VAL A 28 -4.37 -2.21 -1.60
CA VAL A 28 -5.70 -1.75 -1.15
C VAL A 28 -5.88 -0.23 -1.25
N ALA A 29 -4.82 0.52 -1.58
CA ALA A 29 -4.84 1.97 -1.71
C ALA A 29 -5.37 2.45 -3.07
N TYR A 30 -5.41 1.59 -4.10
CA TYR A 30 -5.87 2.00 -5.43
C TYR A 30 -7.29 2.58 -5.43
N SER A 31 -7.44 3.68 -6.15
CA SER A 31 -8.70 4.43 -6.32
C SER A 31 -9.35 4.89 -5.00
N LYS A 32 -8.57 4.95 -3.92
CA LYS A 32 -9.02 5.48 -2.64
C LYS A 32 -9.03 7.00 -2.61
N THR A 33 -9.72 7.55 -1.63
CA THR A 33 -9.78 9.00 -1.48
C THR A 33 -8.48 9.51 -0.87
N VAL A 34 -7.87 10.52 -1.49
CA VAL A 34 -6.63 11.13 -1.02
C VAL A 34 -6.89 12.58 -0.64
N VAL A 35 -6.49 12.94 0.57
CA VAL A 35 -6.53 14.31 1.09
C VAL A 35 -5.10 14.77 1.32
N LEU A 36 -4.80 15.99 0.89
CA LEU A 36 -3.50 16.63 1.13
C LEU A 36 -3.69 17.77 2.13
N SER A 37 -2.63 18.08 2.88
CA SER A 37 -2.50 19.29 3.69
C SER A 37 -2.80 20.57 2.91
N SER A 38 -2.19 20.68 1.73
CA SER A 38 -2.32 21.80 0.82
C SER A 38 -2.22 21.32 -0.64
N ARG A 39 -2.49 22.20 -1.61
CA ARG A 39 -2.45 21.85 -3.04
C ARG A 39 -1.72 22.95 -3.81
N TYR A 40 -0.62 22.60 -4.48
CA TYR A 40 0.10 23.56 -5.32
C TYR A 40 -0.70 23.92 -6.59
N HIS A 41 -1.14 22.91 -7.36
CA HIS A 41 -1.96 23.11 -8.55
C HIS A 41 -3.03 22.00 -8.68
N PRO A 42 -4.22 22.18 -8.07
CA PRO A 42 -5.21 21.11 -7.89
C PRO A 42 -5.65 20.39 -9.17
N SER A 43 -5.66 21.10 -10.31
CA SER A 43 -6.06 20.53 -11.60
C SER A 43 -4.98 19.66 -12.25
N LEU A 44 -3.70 19.91 -11.95
CA LEU A 44 -2.57 19.17 -12.54
C LEU A 44 -2.06 18.07 -11.61
N TYR A 45 -2.09 18.31 -10.30
CA TYR A 45 -1.56 17.38 -9.29
C TYR A 45 -2.63 17.01 -8.24
N PRO A 46 -3.80 16.48 -8.66
CA PRO A 46 -4.81 16.03 -7.71
C PRO A 46 -4.32 14.80 -6.93
N GLY A 47 -4.77 14.66 -5.69
CA GLY A 47 -4.37 13.54 -4.81
C GLY A 47 -4.68 12.15 -5.37
N SER A 48 -5.65 12.02 -6.27
CA SER A 48 -5.98 10.76 -6.94
C SER A 48 -4.81 10.16 -7.71
N LYS A 49 -3.82 10.97 -8.10
CA LYS A 49 -2.60 10.49 -8.77
C LYS A 49 -1.72 9.61 -7.89
N ALA A 50 -1.71 9.81 -6.56
CA ALA A 50 -0.92 8.96 -5.66
C ALA A 50 -1.44 7.51 -5.58
N VAL A 51 -2.65 7.24 -6.09
CA VAL A 51 -3.34 5.95 -5.95
C VAL A 51 -3.96 5.46 -7.25
N ASN A 52 -3.45 5.86 -8.41
CA ASN A 52 -3.96 5.44 -9.72
C ASN A 52 -3.11 4.35 -10.40
N GLY A 53 -1.96 3.99 -9.86
CA GLY A 53 -1.05 2.98 -10.41
C GLY A 53 -0.16 3.46 -11.55
N LEU A 54 -0.05 4.78 -11.78
CA LEU A 54 0.85 5.38 -12.75
C LEU A 54 2.08 5.95 -12.05
N MET A 55 3.27 5.55 -12.48
CA MET A 55 4.55 6.07 -11.95
C MET A 55 5.05 7.29 -12.73
N SER A 56 4.32 7.71 -13.77
CA SER A 56 4.67 8.83 -14.64
C SER A 56 4.01 10.15 -14.22
N ASP A 57 3.19 10.13 -13.17
CA ASP A 57 2.54 11.32 -12.63
C ASP A 57 2.90 11.52 -11.14
N LEU A 58 2.40 12.62 -10.56
CA LEU A 58 2.74 13.00 -9.20
C LEU A 58 1.61 13.78 -8.52
N VAL A 59 1.70 13.81 -7.20
CA VAL A 59 0.91 14.66 -6.30
C VAL A 59 1.82 15.74 -5.72
N HIS A 60 1.30 16.95 -5.53
CA HIS A 60 2.11 18.10 -5.11
C HIS A 60 1.36 18.96 -4.08
N THR A 61 1.84 19.00 -2.85
CA THR A 61 1.44 19.98 -1.83
C THR A 61 2.02 21.35 -2.16
N ALA A 62 1.46 22.44 -1.64
CA ALA A 62 2.17 23.71 -1.70
C ALA A 62 3.42 23.68 -0.81
N ASP A 63 4.26 24.71 -0.91
CA ASP A 63 5.42 24.86 -0.03
C ASP A 63 4.94 25.12 1.41
N GLU A 64 5.18 24.15 2.29
CA GLU A 64 4.82 24.21 3.70
C GLU A 64 5.80 23.40 4.55
N LYS A 65 5.85 23.68 5.85
CA LYS A 65 6.86 23.11 6.76
C LYS A 65 6.71 21.60 7.00
N SER A 66 5.47 21.11 7.00
CA SER A 66 5.15 19.72 7.34
C SER A 66 4.03 19.22 6.43
N PRO A 67 4.30 19.07 5.12
CA PRO A 67 3.31 18.60 4.17
C PRO A 67 2.88 17.18 4.54
N TRP A 68 1.61 16.87 4.32
CA TRP A 68 1.09 15.53 4.51
C TRP A 68 0.08 15.16 3.43
N LEU A 69 0.04 13.87 3.10
CA LEU A 69 -1.06 13.26 2.38
C LEU A 69 -1.65 12.13 3.20
N ARG A 70 -2.95 11.91 3.01
CA ARG A 70 -3.73 10.90 3.71
C ARG A 70 -4.61 10.14 2.75
N ILE A 71 -4.51 8.82 2.82
CA ILE A 71 -5.32 7.89 2.02
C ILE A 71 -6.39 7.29 2.93
N ASP A 72 -7.66 7.49 2.59
CA ASP A 72 -8.78 6.82 3.26
C ASP A 72 -9.06 5.48 2.57
N LEU A 73 -8.63 4.39 3.23
CA LEU A 73 -8.81 3.03 2.71
C LEU A 73 -10.28 2.59 2.72
N GLY A 74 -11.18 3.27 3.44
CA GLY A 74 -12.61 2.98 3.52
C GLY A 74 -12.98 1.70 4.31
N ALA A 75 -11.99 0.98 4.81
CA ALA A 75 -12.13 -0.17 5.72
C ALA A 75 -10.80 -0.39 6.46
N THR A 76 -10.83 -1.16 7.55
CA THR A 76 -9.63 -1.61 8.24
C THR A 76 -8.98 -2.74 7.44
N TYR A 77 -7.67 -2.61 7.19
CA TYR A 77 -6.87 -3.63 6.51
C TYR A 77 -5.64 -3.97 7.36
N LEU A 78 -5.23 -5.23 7.32
CA LEU A 78 -3.90 -5.60 7.76
C LEU A 78 -2.90 -5.16 6.69
N ILE A 79 -2.08 -4.15 7.01
CA ILE A 79 -1.07 -3.62 6.08
C ILE A 79 0.21 -4.43 6.24
N HIS A 80 0.61 -5.12 5.16
CA HIS A 80 1.86 -5.87 5.12
C HIS A 80 3.04 -4.99 4.70
N GLU A 81 2.80 -4.10 3.74
CA GLU A 81 3.85 -3.30 3.08
C GLU A 81 3.27 -1.96 2.62
N ILE A 82 4.11 -0.93 2.66
CA ILE A 82 3.81 0.40 2.13
C ILE A 82 4.96 0.78 1.20
N GLU A 83 4.62 1.00 -0.06
CA GLU A 83 5.56 1.48 -1.08
C GLU A 83 5.28 2.96 -1.35
N VAL A 84 6.32 3.79 -1.29
CA VAL A 84 6.27 5.22 -1.61
C VAL A 84 7.26 5.51 -2.73
N PHE A 85 6.77 6.09 -3.82
CA PHE A 85 7.58 6.39 -4.99
C PHE A 85 7.88 7.89 -5.03
N ALA A 86 9.16 8.24 -4.94
CA ALA A 86 9.62 9.60 -5.15
C ALA A 86 9.55 9.98 -6.63
N ARG A 87 9.43 11.29 -6.88
CA ARG A 87 9.58 11.86 -8.22
C ARG A 87 11.01 11.60 -8.74
N SER A 88 11.15 11.19 -10.00
CA SER A 88 12.44 10.74 -10.56
C SER A 88 13.06 11.65 -11.63
N ASP A 89 12.36 12.68 -12.09
CA ASP A 89 12.83 13.57 -13.19
C ASP A 89 13.55 14.83 -12.71
N CYS A 90 13.33 15.25 -11.46
CA CYS A 90 14.10 16.24 -10.73
C CYS A 90 13.62 16.30 -9.27
N CYS A 91 14.28 17.12 -8.43
CA CYS A 91 13.84 17.42 -7.07
C CYS A 91 13.86 16.18 -6.14
N GLU A 92 14.82 15.28 -6.34
CA GLU A 92 14.98 14.04 -5.56
C GLU A 92 15.07 14.34 -4.05
N ASP A 93 15.66 15.48 -3.69
CA ASP A 93 15.81 15.93 -2.31
C ASP A 93 14.50 16.39 -1.67
N GLN A 94 13.35 16.40 -2.34
CA GLN A 94 12.09 16.86 -1.71
C GLN A 94 11.40 15.79 -0.88
N LEU A 95 11.67 14.50 -1.12
CA LEU A 95 11.09 13.41 -0.34
C LEU A 95 12.16 12.81 0.60
N HIS A 96 12.49 13.55 1.65
CA HIS A 96 13.38 13.11 2.73
C HIS A 96 12.67 13.19 4.08
N ASP A 97 13.19 12.46 5.08
CA ASP A 97 12.67 12.46 6.46
C ASP A 97 11.17 12.15 6.51
N LEU A 98 10.83 11.00 5.91
CA LEU A 98 9.46 10.55 5.76
C LEU A 98 8.95 9.81 7.00
N ASP A 99 7.93 10.36 7.69
CA ASP A 99 7.18 9.60 8.69
C ASP A 99 5.95 8.95 8.06
N VAL A 100 5.78 7.64 8.30
CA VAL A 100 4.61 6.88 7.88
C VAL A 100 3.83 6.42 9.10
N ASN A 101 2.63 6.98 9.27
CA ASN A 101 1.70 6.55 10.31
C ASN A 101 0.62 5.64 9.72
N VAL A 102 0.20 4.60 10.44
CA VAL A 102 -0.95 3.74 10.09
C VAL A 102 -1.81 3.62 11.34
N GLY A 103 -3.10 3.90 11.23
CA GLY A 103 -4.01 3.81 12.36
C GLY A 103 -5.45 3.48 11.97
N ASP A 104 -6.17 2.86 12.91
CA ASP A 104 -7.58 2.49 12.77
C ASP A 104 -8.53 3.70 12.71
N THR A 105 -8.01 4.88 13.03
CA THR A 105 -8.70 6.16 12.89
C THR A 105 -7.92 7.00 11.89
N ILE A 106 -8.59 7.42 10.81
CA ILE A 106 -8.11 8.19 9.63
C ILE A 106 -6.76 8.93 9.80
N ILE A 107 -5.65 8.20 9.83
CA ILE A 107 -4.29 8.74 9.88
C ILE A 107 -3.39 7.73 9.15
N CYS A 108 -3.37 7.80 7.82
CA CYS A 108 -2.12 7.58 7.11
C CYS A 108 -1.51 8.96 6.89
N VAL A 109 -0.40 9.26 7.56
CA VAL A 109 0.33 10.50 7.36
C VAL A 109 1.69 10.10 6.83
N VAL A 110 2.00 10.63 5.65
CA VAL A 110 3.30 10.58 5.01
C VAL A 110 3.84 12.00 5.13
N THR A 111 4.67 12.30 6.15
CA THR A 111 5.28 13.64 6.32
C THR A 111 6.71 13.64 5.86
N SER A 112 7.13 14.54 4.97
CA SER A 112 8.55 14.85 4.75
C SER A 112 8.94 16.04 5.64
N GLN A 113 9.97 15.91 6.47
CA GLN A 113 10.51 17.05 7.23
C GLN A 113 11.57 17.77 6.38
N GLY A 114 11.24 18.96 5.88
CA GLY A 114 12.22 19.83 5.22
C GLY A 114 13.03 20.65 6.23
N THR A 115 14.36 20.52 6.21
CA THR A 115 15.26 21.44 6.91
C THR A 115 15.48 22.70 6.08
N LEU A 116 15.19 23.88 6.61
CA LEU A 116 15.55 25.16 5.99
C LEU A 116 17.07 25.35 6.11
N THR A 117 17.79 25.29 4.99
CA THR A 117 19.16 25.84 4.86
C THR A 117 19.15 27.06 3.98
#